data_AF-A0A1V6ENK5-F1
#
_entry.id   AF-A0A1V6ENK5-F1
#
_cell.length_a   1.000
_cell.length_b   1.000
_cell.length_c   1.000
_cell.angle_alpha   90.00
_cell.angle_beta   90.00
_cell.angle_gamma   90.00
#
_symmetry.space_group_name_H-M   'P 1'
#
loop_
_entity.id
_entity.type
_entity.pdbx_description
1 polymer ?
#
loop_
_entity_poly.entity_id
_entity_poly.type
_entity_poly.pdbx_seq_one_letter_code
_entity_poly.pdbx_strand_id
1 'polypeptide(L)' 'MKVQDFAYQVSLRTMDLLENTQHYKITDSHRKEILTTILKELDQLVHKSSSPEKTKK' A
#
# COMPACT_ATOMS: atom_id res chain seq x y z
N MET A 1 -1.48 15.07 7.42
CA MET A 1 -1.81 13.64 7.21
C MET A 1 -0.58 12.83 7.58
N LYS A 2 -0.73 11.74 8.34
CA LYS A 2 0.38 10.81 8.59
C LYS A 2 0.63 9.98 7.32
N VAL A 3 1.85 9.49 7.14
CA VAL A 3 2.20 8.62 6.00
C VAL A 3 1.31 7.37 5.94
N GLN A 4 0.88 6.88 7.11
CA GLN A 4 -0.07 5.78 7.26
C GLN A 4 -1.44 6.10 6.68
N ASP A 5 -1.98 7.29 6.97
CA ASP A 5 -3.27 7.75 6.45
C ASP A 5 -3.23 7.87 4.93
N PHE A 6 -2.12 8.39 4.39
CA PHE A 6 -1.92 8.53 2.95
C PHE A 6 -1.82 7.16 2.27
N ALA A 7 -1.00 6.24 2.81
CA ALA A 7 -0.87 4.88 2.28
C ALA A 7 -2.21 4.13 2.27
N TYR A 8 -3.02 4.30 3.32
CA TYR A 8 -4.37 3.74 3.40
C TYR A 8 -5.27 4.26 2.27
N GLN A 9 -5.32 5.58 2.05
CA GLN A 9 -6.13 6.18 0.99
C GLN A 9 -5.70 5.74 -0.41
N VAL A 10 -4.39 5.69 -0.67
CA VAL A 10 -3.84 5.23 -1.96
C VAL A 10 -4.21 3.76 -2.21
N SER A 11 -4.11 2.92 -1.17
CA SER A 11 -4.45 1.50 -1.26
C SER A 11 -5.93 1.29 -1.58
N LEU A 12 -6.83 2.02 -0.90
CA LEU A 12 -8.26 2.00 -1.19
C LEU A 12 -8.54 2.40 -2.64
N ARG A 13 -7.98 3.53 -3.08
CA ARG A 13 -8.17 4.01 -4.45
C ARG A 13 -7.67 3.01 -5.49
N THR A 14 -6.57 2.32 -5.20
CA THR A 14 -6.00 1.28 -6.08
C THR A 14 -6.97 0.11 -6.23
N MET A 15 -7.55 -0.38 -5.13
CA MET A 15 -8.55 -1.46 -5.17
C MET A 15 -9.77 -1.06 -5.98
N ASP A 16 -10.27 0.17 -5.81
CA ASP A 16 -11.43 0.66 -6.56
C ASP A 16 -11.12 0.79 -8.06
N LEU A 17 -9.91 1.25 -8.42
CA LEU A 17 -9.48 1.28 -9.83
C LEU A 17 -9.37 -0.12 -10.41
N LEU A 18 -8.87 -1.07 -9.64
CA LEU A 18 -8.70 -2.45 -10.06
C LEU A 18 -10.05 -3.12 -10.34
N GLU A 19 -11.02 -2.96 -9.44
CA GLU A 19 -12.39 -3.48 -9.64
C GLU A 19 -13.05 -2.89 -10.88
N ASN A 20 -12.92 -1.57 -11.08
CA ASN A 20 -13.50 -0.89 -12.23
C ASN A 20 -12.84 -1.32 -13.55
N THR A 21 -11.52 -1.53 -13.56
CA THR A 21 -10.76 -1.87 -14.78
C THR A 21 -10.93 -3.34 -15.17
N GLN A 22 -11.00 -4.23 -14.18
CA GLN A 22 -11.01 -5.68 -14.39
C GLN A 22 -12.42 -6.29 -14.25
N HIS A 23 -13.44 -5.45 -13.98
CA HIS A 23 -14.84 -5.84 -13.83
C HIS A 23 -15.08 -6.99 -12.84
N TYR A 24 -14.23 -7.13 -11.82
CA TYR A 24 -14.41 -8.07 -10.74
C TYR A 24 -14.54 -7.33 -9.41
N LYS A 25 -15.20 -7.98 -8.44
CA LYS A 25 -15.37 -7.43 -7.10
C LYS A 25 -14.37 -8.06 -6.16
N ILE A 26 -13.57 -7.25 -5.48
CA ILE A 26 -12.72 -7.68 -4.38
C ILE A 26 -13.63 -7.82 -3.16
N THR A 27 -13.56 -8.98 -2.51
CA THR A 27 -14.35 -9.22 -1.28
C THR A 27 -13.87 -8.30 -0.16
N ASP A 28 -14.77 -7.90 0.74
CA ASP A 28 -14.41 -7.04 1.87
C ASP A 28 -13.34 -7.68 2.78
N SER A 29 -13.30 -9.01 2.84
CA SER A 29 -12.26 -9.76 3.54
C SER A 29 -10.88 -9.52 2.92
N HIS A 30 -10.75 -9.70 1.60
CA HIS A 30 -9.48 -9.46 0.91
C HIS A 30 -9.07 -7.98 0.96
N ARG A 31 -10.04 -7.04 0.88
CA ARG A 31 -9.76 -5.61 1.04
C ARG A 31 -9.12 -5.32 2.40
N LYS A 32 -9.67 -5.86 3.49
CA LYS A 32 -9.13 -5.67 4.85
C LYS A 32 -7.77 -6.33 5.05
N GLU A 33 -7.59 -7.53 4.51
CA GLU A 33 -6.33 -8.26 4.59
C GLU A 33 -5.20 -7.48 3.90
N ILE A 34 -5.42 -7.04 2.66
CA ILE A 34 -4.45 -6.27 1.88
C ILE A 34 -4.11 -4.96 2.58
N LEU A 35 -5.11 -4.20 3.05
CA LEU A 35 -4.88 -2.95 3.79
C LEU A 35 -4.02 -3.18 5.04
N THR A 36 -4.29 -4.24 5.78
CA THR A 36 -3.55 -4.57 7.00
C THR A 36 -2.09 -4.94 6.69
N THR A 37 -1.87 -5.71 5.62
CA THR A 37 -0.52 -6.08 5.16
C THR A 37 0.27 -4.84 4.73
N ILE A 38 -0.32 -3.95 3.94
CA ILE A 38 0.33 -2.71 3.49
C ILE A 38 0.73 -1.84 4.69
N LEU A 39 -0.16 -1.68 5.67
CA LEU A 39 0.13 -0.87 6.86
C LEU A 39 1.24 -1.48 7.74
N LYS A 40 1.33 -2.82 7.83
CA LYS A 40 2.41 -3.49 8.55
C LYS A 40 3.77 -3.32 7.87
N GLU A 41 3.79 -3.34 6.54
CA GLU A 41 5.02 -3.23 5.75
C GLU A 41 5.44 -1.77 5.51
N LEU A 42 4.54 -0.81 5.75
CA LEU A 42 4.75 0.61 5.45
C LEU A 42 6.04 1.15 6.07
N ASP A 43 6.31 0.86 7.34
CA ASP A 43 7.51 1.37 8.01
C ASP A 43 8.79 0.83 7.36
N GLN A 44 8.77 -0.42 6.90
CA GLN A 44 9.90 -1.02 6.18
C GLN A 44 10.08 -0.39 4.79
N LEU A 45 8.99 -0.11 4.08
CA LEU A 45 9.01 0.55 2.78
C LEU A 45 9.53 1.99 2.89
N VAL A 46 9.11 2.71 3.93
CA VAL A 46 9.60 4.06 4.23
C VAL A 46 11.09 4.00 4.58
N HIS A 47 11.52 3.08 5.45
CA HIS A 47 12.93 2.96 5.81
C HIS A 47 13.83 2.60 4.62
N LYS A 48 13.38 1.71 3.73
CA LYS A 48 14.08 1.36 2.49
C LYS A 48 14.20 2.54 1.54
N SER A 49 13.13 3.33 1.39
CA SER A 49 13.13 4.50 0.50
C SER A 49 13.89 5.70 1.06
N SER A 50 13.99 5.83 2.39
CA SER A 50 14.71 6.92 3.05
C SER A 50 16.21 6.66 3.22
N SER A 51 16.66 5.40 3.10
CA SER A 51 18.08 5.06 3.18
C SER A 51 18.67 5.06 1.77
N PRO A 52 19.47 6.06 1.37
CA PRO A 52 20.23 5.94 0.13
C PRO A 52 21.17 4.76 0.32
N GLU A 53 21.01 3.71 -0.50
CA GLU A 53 22.03 2.67 -0.62
C GLU A 53 23.37 3.39 -0.77
N LYS A 54 24.26 3.24 0.20
CA LYS A 54 25.65 3.63 0.03
C LYS A 54 26.16 2.78 -1.12
N THR A 55 26.22 3.36 -2.31
CA THR A 55 26.92 2.85 -3.47
C THR A 55 28.32 2.48 -2.99
N LYS A 56 28.56 1.19 -2.73
CA LYS A 56 29.90 0.69 -2.41
C LYS A 56 30.68 0.76 -3.73
N LYS A 57 31.48 1.81 -3.83
CA LYS A 57 32.50 2.02 -4.85
C LYS A 57 33.70 1.13 -4.56
#